data_AF-A0A7X9NHH0-F1
#
_entry.id   AF-A0A7X9NHH0-F1
#
_cell.length_a   1.000
_cell.length_b   1.000
_cell.length_c   1.000
_cell.angle_alpha   90.00
_cell.angle_beta   90.00
_cell.angle_gamma   90.00
#
_symmetry.space_group_name_H-M   'P 1'
#
loop_
_entity.id
_entity.type
_entity.pdbx_description
1 polymer ?
#
loop_
_entity_poly.entity_id
_entity_poly.type
_entity_poly.pdbx_seq_one_letter_code
_entity_poly.pdbx_strand_id
1 'polypeptide(L)'
;MDLTKNTGKSIFAEIAEKYQKYIERFDEDCTIVSDGKQAILEFASNNQFQKDTIQPKPNRKNYASQNGNNLGEVNQMHQEFKQMIKHYHGVSIRHLQHYLDWLVFRKQMKYQIRAEARKTKAYMLAMKGTVSFVTKDICSFELPIDVFTLYQN
;
A
#
# COMPACT_ATOMS: atom_id res chain seq x y z
N MET A 1 38.32 -28.00 30.41
CA MET A 1 37.46 -29.19 30.58
C MET A 1 36.78 -28.96 31.92
N ASP A 2 35.53 -28.51 31.96
CA ASP A 2 34.37 -29.23 31.45
C ASP A 2 33.36 -28.40 30.65
N LEU A 3 32.84 -29.07 29.63
CA LEU A 3 31.67 -28.73 28.84
C LEU A 3 30.41 -29.18 29.57
N THR A 4 29.37 -28.36 29.70
CA THR A 4 27.99 -28.85 29.56
C THR A 4 26.98 -27.75 29.18
N LYS A 5 26.50 -27.87 27.94
CA LYS A 5 25.09 -27.80 27.51
C LYS A 5 24.40 -26.43 27.41
N ASN A 6 24.71 -25.81 26.25
CA ASN A 6 23.74 -25.36 25.25
C ASN A 6 22.28 -25.81 25.50
N THR A 7 21.41 -24.85 25.84
CA THR A 7 19.96 -24.96 25.67
C THR A 7 19.48 -23.84 24.74
N GLY A 8 19.55 -24.14 23.44
CA GLY A 8 18.49 -23.90 22.46
C GLY A 8 17.52 -22.75 22.74
N LYS A 9 17.99 -21.51 22.56
CA LYS A 9 17.14 -20.42 22.10
C LYS A 9 17.96 -19.62 21.09
N SER A 10 17.86 -20.01 19.82
CA SER A 10 18.20 -19.10 18.73
C SER A 10 17.16 -17.97 18.76
N ILE A 11 17.37 -17.03 19.69
CA ILE A 11 16.66 -15.76 19.68
C ILE A 11 17.30 -15.02 18.51
N PHE A 12 16.66 -15.10 17.34
CA PHE A 12 16.81 -14.08 16.32
C PHE A 12 16.28 -12.77 16.93
N ALA A 13 17.03 -12.19 17.87
CA ALA A 13 16.78 -10.85 18.36
C ALA A 13 17.10 -9.96 17.17
N GLU A 14 16.08 -9.53 16.44
CA GLU A 14 16.26 -8.40 15.53
C GLU A 14 16.79 -7.25 16.38
N ILE A 15 17.98 -6.77 16.05
CA ILE A 15 18.63 -5.67 16.76
C ILE A 15 18.16 -4.38 16.10
N ALA A 16 17.94 -3.32 16.88
CA ALA A 16 17.52 -2.00 16.39
C ALA A 16 18.40 -1.48 15.24
N GLU A 17 19.69 -1.84 15.23
CA GLU A 17 20.67 -1.55 14.19
C GLU A 17 20.23 -1.99 12.78
N LYS A 18 19.44 -3.07 12.68
CA LYS A 18 18.87 -3.53 11.39
C LYS A 18 17.98 -2.48 10.74
N TYR A 19 17.31 -1.65 11.53
CA TYR A 19 16.43 -0.60 11.03
C TYR A 19 17.18 0.71 10.79
N GLN A 20 18.29 0.93 11.49
CA GLN A 20 19.09 2.16 11.37
C GLN A 20 19.56 2.44 9.95
N LYS A 21 19.91 1.41 9.17
CA LYS A 21 20.29 1.52 7.75
C LYS A 21 19.20 2.10 6.83
N TYR A 22 17.97 2.22 7.32
CA TYR A 22 16.84 2.75 6.55
C TYR A 22 16.36 4.10 7.07
N ILE A 23 17.06 4.74 8.01
CA ILE A 23 16.62 5.99 8.63
C ILE A 23 16.29 7.09 7.62
N GLU A 24 17.12 7.23 6.58
CA GLU A 24 16.93 8.23 5.52
C GLU A 24 15.65 8.02 4.69
N ARG A 25 14.94 6.91 4.88
CA ARG A 25 13.66 6.61 4.21
C ARG A 25 12.45 7.05 5.02
N PHE A 26 12.66 7.57 6.23
CA PHE A 26 11.60 8.04 7.12
C PHE A 26 11.63 9.56 7.16
N ASP A 27 10.46 10.18 7.02
CA ASP A 27 10.30 11.61 7.26
C ASP A 27 10.42 11.90 8.76
N GLU A 28 10.94 13.09 9.11
CA GLU A 28 11.13 13.53 10.50
C GLU A 28 9.82 13.46 11.31
N ASP A 29 8.69 13.72 10.65
CA ASP A 29 7.37 13.80 11.26
C ASP A 29 6.62 12.45 11.30
N CYS A 30 7.26 11.35 10.90
CA CYS A 30 6.58 10.08 10.75
C CYS A 30 6.26 9.40 12.09
N THR A 31 5.13 8.68 12.12
CA THR A 31 4.70 7.88 13.27
C THR A 31 4.96 6.40 13.01
N ILE A 32 5.75 5.78 13.88
CA ILE A 32 6.04 4.35 13.84
C ILE A 32 4.93 3.59 14.56
N VAL A 33 4.11 2.87 13.78
CA VAL A 33 3.07 1.97 14.28
C VAL A 33 3.63 0.55 14.40
N SER A 34 3.58 -0.06 15.59
CA SER A 34 4.18 -1.38 15.85
C SER A 34 3.31 -2.27 16.74
N ASP A 35 3.51 -3.58 16.65
CA ASP A 35 2.96 -4.61 17.54
C ASP A 35 3.64 -4.69 18.92
N GLY A 36 4.57 -3.77 19.20
CA GLY A 36 5.29 -3.69 20.46
C GLY A 36 6.60 -4.48 20.49
N LYS A 37 7.13 -4.86 19.32
CA LYS A 37 8.45 -5.48 19.25
C LYS A 37 9.54 -4.53 19.75
N GLN A 38 10.29 -4.98 20.76
CA GLN A 38 11.28 -4.16 21.47
C GLN A 38 12.28 -3.44 20.55
N ALA A 39 12.80 -4.13 19.54
CA ALA A 39 13.77 -3.55 18.59
C ALA A 39 13.21 -2.36 17.79
N ILE A 40 11.92 -2.39 17.47
CA ILE A 40 11.24 -1.29 16.75
C ILE A 40 11.01 -0.12 17.70
N LEU A 41 10.64 -0.40 18.96
CA LEU A 41 10.47 0.61 19.99
C LEU A 41 11.79 1.31 20.33
N GLU A 42 12.89 0.56 20.41
CA GLU A 42 14.24 1.08 20.61
C GLU A 42 14.66 1.94 19.41
N PHE A 43 14.49 1.45 18.18
CA PHE A 43 14.75 2.23 16.96
C PHE A 43 13.98 3.55 16.93
N ALA A 44 12.68 3.52 17.23
CA ALA A 44 11.85 4.71 17.23
C ALA A 44 12.24 5.69 18.35
N SER A 45 12.65 5.17 19.52
CA SER A 45 13.11 6.00 20.64
C SER A 45 14.46 6.66 20.36
N ASN A 46 15.41 5.91 19.78
CA ASN A 46 16.74 6.41 19.45
C ASN A 46 16.72 7.53 18.41
N ASN A 47 15.75 7.49 17.50
CA ASN A 47 15.59 8.46 16.41
C ASN A 47 14.44 9.45 16.64
N GLN A 48 13.91 9.51 17.87
CA GLN A 48 12.90 10.49 18.30
C GLN A 48 11.58 10.49 17.50
N PHE A 49 11.24 9.38 16.84
CA PHE A 49 9.97 9.25 16.11
C PHE A 49 8.77 9.16 17.06
N GLN A 50 7.60 9.63 16.59
CA GLN A 50 6.34 9.36 17.27
C GLN A 50 6.07 7.85 17.26
N LYS A 51 5.58 7.31 18.37
CA LYS A 51 5.37 5.87 18.56
C LYS A 51 3.91 5.58 18.82
N ASP A 52 3.35 4.68 18.04
CA ASP A 52 2.02 4.15 18.28
C ASP A 52 2.09 2.62 18.41
N THR A 53 1.94 2.12 19.64
CA THR A 53 2.10 0.69 19.93
C THR A 53 0.75 0.02 20.11
N ILE A 54 0.43 -0.86 19.19
CA ILE A 54 -0.78 -1.68 19.24
C ILE A 54 -0.44 -2.94 20.04
N GLN A 55 -0.76 -2.93 21.33
CA GLN A 55 -0.58 -4.11 22.18
C GLN A 55 -1.78 -5.06 21.98
N PRO A 56 -1.60 -6.23 21.35
CA PRO A 56 -2.66 -7.20 21.24
C PRO A 56 -2.94 -7.76 22.65
N LYS A 57 -4.06 -7.38 23.26
CA LYS A 57 -4.45 -7.93 24.56
C LYS A 57 -4.95 -9.37 24.37
N PRO A 58 -4.58 -10.33 25.23
CA PRO A 58 -4.94 -11.75 25.06
C PRO A 58 -6.47 -11.99 24.96
N ASN A 59 -7.29 -11.10 25.53
CA ASN A 59 -8.75 -11.17 25.48
C ASN A 59 -9.42 -10.13 24.57
N ARG A 60 -8.66 -9.35 23.79
CA ARG A 60 -9.23 -8.40 22.82
C ARG A 60 -8.46 -8.50 21.50
N LYS A 61 -9.15 -8.93 20.45
CA LYS A 61 -8.71 -8.85 19.04
C LYS A 61 -8.72 -7.40 18.54
N ASN A 62 -8.26 -6.46 19.37
CA ASN A 62 -8.18 -5.06 19.00
C ASN A 62 -6.82 -4.87 18.34
N TYR A 63 -6.82 -5.02 17.02
CA TYR A 63 -5.67 -4.70 16.16
C TYR A 63 -5.57 -3.20 15.86
N ALA A 64 -6.40 -2.38 16.51
CA ALA A 64 -6.44 -0.94 16.33
C ALA A 64 -5.89 -0.20 17.56
N SER A 65 -5.10 0.83 17.32
CA SER A 65 -4.69 1.81 18.31
C SER A 65 -5.83 2.77 18.65
N GLN A 66 -5.68 3.49 19.77
CA GLN A 66 -6.52 4.64 20.13
C GLN A 66 -6.51 5.73 19.06
N ASN A 67 -5.43 5.83 18.27
CA ASN A 67 -5.28 6.79 17.19
C ASN A 67 -5.93 6.33 15.86
N GLY A 68 -6.63 5.19 15.85
CA GLY A 68 -7.28 4.64 14.66
C GLY A 68 -6.37 3.80 13.74
N ASN A 69 -5.07 3.73 14.02
CA ASN A 69 -4.14 2.90 13.25
C ASN A 69 -4.40 1.41 13.47
N ASN A 70 -4.48 0.62 12.40
CA ASN A 70 -4.87 -0.79 12.48
C ASN A 70 -3.83 -1.73 11.85
N LEU A 71 -3.17 -2.55 12.67
CA LEU A 71 -2.19 -3.52 12.20
C LEU A 71 -2.83 -4.66 11.38
N GLY A 72 -4.12 -4.92 11.61
CA GLY A 72 -4.90 -5.86 10.82
C GLY A 72 -5.00 -5.45 9.35
N GLU A 73 -5.14 -4.15 9.08
CA GLU A 73 -5.20 -3.62 7.70
C GLU A 73 -3.86 -3.76 6.99
N VAL A 74 -2.76 -3.47 7.68
CA VAL A 74 -1.38 -3.66 7.17
C VAL A 74 -1.13 -5.14 6.86
N ASN A 75 -1.48 -6.03 7.79
CA ASN A 75 -1.35 -7.47 7.58
C ASN A 75 -2.22 -7.97 6.42
N GLN A 76 -3.44 -7.47 6.31
CA GLN A 76 -4.30 -7.78 5.16
C GLN A 76 -3.66 -7.31 3.85
N MET A 77 -3.10 -6.10 3.80
CA MET A 77 -2.43 -5.57 2.62
C MET A 77 -1.23 -6.44 2.21
N HIS A 78 -0.41 -6.87 3.18
CA HIS A 78 0.70 -7.80 2.92
C HIS A 78 0.22 -9.14 2.36
N GLN A 79 -0.87 -9.71 2.90
CA GLN A 79 -1.42 -10.97 2.40
C GLN A 79 -2.00 -10.82 0.99
N GLU A 80 -2.73 -9.74 0.73
CA GLU A 80 -3.28 -9.44 -0.60
C GLU A 80 -2.17 -9.25 -1.63
N PHE A 81 -1.11 -8.53 -1.28
CA PHE A 81 0.08 -8.39 -2.13
C PHE A 81 0.73 -9.74 -2.42
N LYS A 82 0.93 -10.57 -1.38
CA LYS A 82 1.50 -11.92 -1.50
C LYS A 82 0.68 -12.81 -2.43
N GLN A 83 -0.64 -12.75 -2.33
CA GLN A 83 -1.54 -13.49 -3.23
C GLN A 83 -1.47 -12.98 -4.66
N MET A 84 -1.42 -11.65 -4.84
CA MET A 84 -1.27 -11.06 -6.17
C MET A 84 0.02 -11.51 -6.84
N ILE A 85 1.16 -11.42 -6.14
CA ILE A 85 2.46 -11.77 -6.74
C ILE A 85 2.64 -13.27 -6.98
N LYS A 86 1.93 -14.14 -6.23
CA LYS A 86 2.01 -15.61 -6.35
C LYS A 86 1.71 -16.13 -7.77
N HIS A 87 0.90 -15.40 -8.54
CA HIS A 87 0.54 -15.78 -9.89
C HIS A 87 1.59 -15.40 -10.95
N TYR A 88 2.65 -14.69 -10.57
CA TYR A 88 3.73 -14.29 -11.47
C TYR A 88 4.98 -15.12 -11.20
N HIS A 89 5.71 -15.50 -12.25
CA HIS A 89 6.97 -16.25 -12.16
C HIS A 89 8.18 -15.39 -11.76
N GLY A 90 7.94 -14.12 -11.40
CA GLY A 90 8.95 -13.16 -10.99
C GLY A 90 8.35 -11.76 -10.91
N VAL A 91 8.87 -10.93 -10.02
CA VAL A 91 8.46 -9.53 -9.86
C VAL A 91 9.70 -8.67 -9.98
N SER A 92 9.67 -7.69 -10.88
CA SER A 92 10.78 -6.74 -11.02
C SER A 92 10.81 -5.81 -9.81
N ILE A 93 11.88 -5.88 -9.03
CA ILE A 93 12.08 -5.00 -7.86
C ILE A 93 12.09 -3.52 -8.29
N ARG A 94 12.59 -3.23 -9.50
CA ARG A 94 12.56 -1.88 -10.10
C ARG A 94 11.14 -1.31 -10.21
N HIS A 95 10.14 -2.17 -10.39
CA HIS A 95 8.75 -1.75 -10.55
C HIS A 95 7.91 -2.04 -9.29
N LEU A 96 8.54 -2.32 -8.15
CA LEU A 96 7.83 -2.67 -6.90
C LEU A 96 6.76 -1.64 -6.54
N GLN A 97 7.07 -0.34 -6.63
CA GLN A 97 6.12 0.73 -6.34
C GLN A 97 4.86 0.63 -7.21
N HIS A 98 5.01 0.43 -8.53
CA HIS A 98 3.89 0.28 -9.45
C HIS A 98 3.00 -0.93 -9.11
N TYR A 99 3.58 -2.03 -8.62
CA TYR A 99 2.77 -3.16 -8.15
C TYR A 99 1.98 -2.83 -6.88
N LEU A 100 2.56 -2.04 -5.96
CA LEU A 100 1.86 -1.56 -4.77
C LEU A 100 0.74 -0.58 -5.15
N ASP A 101 1.02 0.37 -6.05
CA ASP A 101 0.01 1.32 -6.56
C ASP A 101 -1.14 0.58 -7.24
N TRP A 102 -0.84 -0.46 -8.02
CA TRP A 102 -1.84 -1.33 -8.64
C TRP A 102 -2.68 -2.08 -7.60
N LEU A 103 -2.07 -2.56 -6.52
CA LEU A 103 -2.81 -3.19 -5.41
C LEU A 103 -3.80 -2.22 -4.78
N VAL A 104 -3.35 -0.99 -4.47
CA VAL A 104 -4.19 0.06 -3.89
C VAL A 104 -5.34 0.41 -4.84
N PHE A 105 -5.06 0.59 -6.13
CA PHE A 105 -6.08 0.85 -7.14
C PHE A 105 -7.12 -0.27 -7.21
N ARG A 106 -6.70 -1.53 -7.28
CA ARG A 106 -7.62 -2.69 -7.27
C ARG A 106 -8.51 -2.70 -6.04
N LYS A 107 -7.94 -2.36 -4.89
CA LYS A 107 -8.64 -2.30 -3.60
C LYS A 107 -9.69 -1.18 -3.60
N GLN A 108 -9.33 0.04 -4.00
CA GLN A 108 -10.27 1.16 -4.15
C GLN A 108 -11.43 0.82 -5.09
N MET A 109 -11.12 0.25 -6.26
CA MET A 109 -12.13 -0.20 -7.23
C MET A 109 -13.08 -1.25 -6.65
N LYS A 110 -12.55 -2.18 -5.82
CA LYS A 110 -13.37 -3.22 -5.17
C LYS A 110 -14.33 -2.64 -4.15
N TYR A 111 -13.90 -1.66 -3.35
CA TYR A 111 -14.71 -1.06 -2.28
C TYR A 111 -15.72 -0.02 -2.77
N GLN A 112 -15.34 0.78 -3.76
CA GLN A 112 -16.14 1.94 -4.18
C GLN A 112 -17.09 1.63 -5.34
N ILE A 113 -16.85 0.54 -6.08
CA ILE A 113 -17.51 0.32 -7.37
C ILE A 113 -18.05 -1.12 -7.46
N ARG A 114 -19.33 -1.21 -7.84
CA ARG A 114 -20.02 -2.48 -8.14
C ARG A 114 -19.25 -3.27 -9.19
N ALA A 115 -19.18 -4.59 -9.04
CA ALA A 115 -18.32 -5.47 -9.85
C ALA A 115 -18.47 -5.25 -11.36
N GLU A 116 -19.70 -5.11 -11.83
CA GLU A 116 -20.06 -4.91 -13.24
C GLU A 116 -19.47 -3.60 -13.81
N ALA A 117 -19.45 -2.53 -13.03
CA ALA A 117 -19.01 -1.21 -13.46
C ALA A 117 -17.49 -0.99 -13.32
N ARG A 118 -16.74 -1.94 -12.72
CA ARG A 118 -15.31 -1.75 -12.43
C ARG A 118 -14.47 -1.60 -13.70
N LYS A 119 -14.72 -2.41 -14.73
CA LYS A 119 -13.96 -2.35 -15.99
C LYS A 119 -14.11 -0.98 -16.65
N THR A 120 -15.36 -0.53 -16.78
CA THR A 120 -15.70 0.77 -17.37
C THR A 120 -15.07 1.93 -16.60
N LYS A 121 -15.22 1.94 -15.26
CA LYS A 121 -14.63 3.01 -14.44
C LYS A 121 -13.10 2.98 -14.43
N ALA A 122 -12.48 1.80 -14.42
CA ALA A 122 -11.02 1.69 -14.50
C ALA A 122 -10.50 2.26 -15.82
N TYR A 123 -11.17 1.95 -16.94
CA TYR A 123 -10.86 2.53 -18.23
C TYR A 123 -10.99 4.06 -18.22
N MET A 124 -12.11 4.59 -17.73
CA MET A 124 -12.31 6.05 -17.64
C MET A 124 -11.24 6.74 -16.79
N LEU A 125 -10.87 6.16 -15.65
CA LEU A 125 -9.83 6.71 -14.77
C LEU A 125 -8.44 6.68 -15.43
N ALA A 126 -8.10 5.60 -16.14
CA ALA A 126 -6.85 5.51 -16.89
C ALA A 126 -6.80 6.52 -18.05
N MET A 127 -7.92 6.76 -18.74
CA MET A 127 -8.00 7.69 -19.87
C MET A 127 -7.97 9.16 -19.46
N LYS A 128 -8.36 9.49 -18.23
CA LYS A 128 -8.37 10.87 -17.71
C LYS A 128 -6.98 11.53 -17.71
N GLY A 129 -5.90 10.74 -17.71
CA GLY A 129 -4.53 11.24 -17.82
C GLY A 129 -4.03 11.47 -19.26
N THR A 130 -4.71 10.91 -20.26
CA THR A 130 -4.26 10.90 -21.67
C THR A 130 -5.13 11.74 -22.58
N VAL A 131 -6.40 11.95 -22.22
CA VAL A 131 -7.39 12.69 -23.03
C VAL A 131 -7.93 13.84 -22.20
N SER A 132 -7.78 15.07 -22.69
CA SER A 132 -8.17 16.31 -21.98
C SER A 132 -9.68 16.56 -21.90
N PHE A 133 -10.48 15.75 -22.60
CA PHE A 133 -11.91 15.92 -22.72
C PHE A 133 -12.66 14.62 -22.46
N VAL A 134 -13.87 14.74 -21.92
CA VAL A 134 -14.76 13.60 -21.70
C VAL A 134 -15.69 13.42 -22.90
N THR A 135 -16.25 12.23 -23.12
CA THR A 135 -17.13 11.96 -24.29
C THR A 135 -18.30 12.94 -24.41
N LYS A 136 -18.81 13.45 -23.28
CA LYS A 136 -19.86 14.49 -23.25
C LYS A 136 -19.42 15.84 -23.85
N ASP A 137 -18.12 16.12 -23.85
CA ASP A 137 -17.56 17.35 -24.37
C ASP A 137 -17.34 17.27 -25.88
N ILE A 138 -17.38 16.06 -26.49
CA ILE A 138 -17.21 15.85 -27.94
C ILE A 138 -18.20 16.69 -28.74
N CYS A 139 -19.47 16.73 -28.31
CA CYS A 139 -20.52 17.49 -28.97
C CYS A 139 -20.40 19.01 -28.78
N SER A 140 -19.51 19.48 -27.89
CA SER A 140 -19.26 20.90 -27.64
C SER A 140 -18.06 21.46 -28.41
N PHE A 141 -17.29 20.61 -29.10
CA PHE A 141 -16.25 21.08 -29.99
C PHE A 141 -16.87 21.63 -31.28
N GLU A 142 -16.46 22.83 -31.67
CA GLU A 142 -16.73 23.32 -33.02
C GLU A 142 -16.06 22.40 -34.03
N LEU A 143 -16.86 21.75 -34.87
CA LEU A 143 -16.33 20.87 -35.92
C LEU A 143 -15.61 21.73 -36.96
N PRO A 144 -14.41 21.32 -37.41
CA PRO A 144 -13.61 22.11 -38.35
C PRO A 144 -14.27 22.25 -39.73
N ILE A 145 -15.23 21.38 -40.04
CA ILE A 145 -16.01 21.40 -41.27
C ILE A 145 -17.47 21.12 -40.88
N ASP A 146 -18.39 21.90 -41.42
CA ASP A 146 -19.81 21.63 -41.31
C ASP A 146 -20.16 20.44 -42.21
N VAL A 147 -20.44 19.29 -41.58
CA VAL A 147 -20.75 18.05 -42.31
C VAL A 147 -22.07 18.16 -43.07
N PHE A 148 -22.99 19.05 -42.66
CA PHE A 148 -24.27 19.23 -43.34
C PHE A 148 -24.11 19.78 -44.76
N THR A 149 -23.04 20.53 -45.05
CA THR A 149 -22.78 21.05 -46.39
C THR A 149 -22.49 19.94 -47.41
N LEU A 150 -22.04 18.76 -46.97
CA LEU A 150 -21.74 17.63 -47.86
C LEU A 150 -23.00 16.88 -48.33
N TYR A 151 -24.11 17.03 -47.61
CA TYR A 151 -25.37 16.34 -47.88
C TYR A 151 -26.42 17.22 -48.55
N GLN A 152 -26.06 18.45 -48.96
CA GLN A 152 -26.94 19.37 -49.68
C GLN A 152 -26.93 19.20 -51.21
N ASN A 153 -26.42 18.07 -51.72
CA ASN A 153 -26.51 17.68 -53.14
C ASN A 153 -27.66 16.71 -53.40
#